data_AF-A0A352L7X3-F1
#
_entry.id   AF-A0A352L7X3-F1
#
_cell.length_a   1.000
_cell.length_b   1.000
_cell.length_c   1.000
_cell.angle_alpha   90.00
_cell.angle_beta   90.00
_cell.angle_gamma   90.00
#
_symmetry.space_group_name_H-M   'P 1'
#
loop_
_entity.id
_entity.type
_entity.pdbx_description
1 polymer ?
#
loop_
_entity_poly.entity_id
_entity_poly.type
_entity_poly.pdbx_seq_one_letter_code
_entity_poly.pdbx_strand_id
1 'polypeptide(L)'
;MTTWAQVQSYCRNQSGRNPLRVLQLCLLVVSLQYSCRAVAVDERLQFFEQKIRPVLVQHCYGCHSAEAQDLQGGLRLDLRAGWQQGGESGRPVIVPGDPAASSLLLAMQHER
;
A
#
# COMPACT_ATOMS: atom_id res chain seq x y z
N MET A 1 -44.59 33.89 -21.33
CA MET A 1 -44.15 35.25 -21.73
C MET A 1 -43.33 35.84 -20.60
N THR A 2 -42.06 35.45 -20.48
CA THR A 2 -41.12 36.01 -19.50
C THR A 2 -40.68 37.37 -20.00
N THR A 3 -40.97 38.42 -19.24
CA THR A 3 -40.67 39.80 -19.65
C THR A 3 -39.16 40.02 -19.69
N TRP A 4 -38.64 40.60 -20.78
CA TRP A 4 -37.23 40.94 -20.98
C TRP A 4 -36.59 41.75 -19.82
N ALA A 5 -37.39 42.41 -18.99
CA ALA A 5 -36.96 43.12 -17.78
C ALA A 5 -36.31 42.22 -16.70
N GLN A 6 -36.70 40.93 -16.61
CA GLN A 6 -36.12 40.00 -15.64
C GLN A 6 -34.72 39.54 -16.03
N VAL A 7 -34.42 39.43 -17.32
CA VAL A 7 -33.10 39.01 -17.81
C VAL A 7 -32.06 40.13 -17.64
N GLN A 8 -32.44 41.38 -17.92
CA GLN A 8 -31.54 42.53 -17.73
C GLN A 8 -31.19 42.79 -16.26
N SER A 9 -32.14 42.58 -15.34
CA SER A 9 -31.89 42.73 -13.90
C SER A 9 -30.97 41.62 -13.37
N TYR A 10 -31.08 40.41 -13.91
CA TYR A 10 -30.20 39.29 -13.57
C TYR A 10 -28.75 39.52 -14.01
N CYS A 11 -28.52 40.06 -15.22
CA CYS A 11 -27.17 40.40 -15.70
C CYS A 11 -26.55 41.60 -14.95
N ARG A 12 -27.37 42.60 -14.58
CA ARG A 12 -26.91 43.75 -13.78
C ARG A 12 -26.49 43.32 -12.36
N ASN A 13 -27.11 42.29 -11.81
CA ASN A 13 -26.80 41.74 -10.49
C ASN A 13 -25.53 40.85 -10.47
N GLN A 14 -24.96 40.50 -11.62
CA GLN A 14 -23.70 39.73 -11.71
C GLN A 14 -22.44 40.60 -11.72
N SER A 15 -22.54 41.92 -11.97
CA SER A 15 -21.37 42.79 -12.08
C SER A 15 -20.74 43.22 -10.74
N GLY A 16 -21.31 42.82 -9.60
CA GLY A 16 -20.79 43.13 -8.26
C GLY A 16 -19.97 42.00 -7.62
N ARG A 17 -19.80 40.87 -8.29
CA ARG A 17 -19.02 39.73 -7.77
C ARG A 17 -17.55 39.93 -8.07
N ASN A 18 -16.81 40.45 -7.11
CA ASN A 18 -15.35 40.62 -7.19
C ASN A 18 -14.71 39.28 -7.60
N PRO A 19 -14.03 39.19 -8.75
CA PRO A 19 -13.47 37.94 -9.26
C PRO A 19 -12.44 37.35 -8.30
N LEU A 20 -11.76 38.22 -7.53
CA LEU A 20 -10.87 37.85 -6.44
C LEU A 20 -11.57 37.10 -5.31
N ARG A 21 -12.82 37.48 -4.95
CA ARG A 21 -13.61 36.77 -3.94
C ARG A 21 -14.10 35.41 -4.44
N VAL A 22 -14.44 35.32 -5.72
CA VAL A 22 -14.82 34.05 -6.34
C VAL A 22 -13.61 33.10 -6.39
N LEU A 23 -12.44 33.61 -6.78
CA LEU A 23 -11.19 32.85 -6.78
C LEU A 23 -10.79 32.40 -5.36
N GLN A 24 -10.90 33.28 -4.36
CA GLN A 24 -10.63 32.95 -2.96
C GLN A 24 -11.58 31.88 -2.42
N LEU A 25 -12.88 31.95 -2.76
CA LEU A 25 -13.85 30.92 -2.38
C LEU A 25 -13.56 29.57 -3.07
N CYS A 26 -13.20 29.59 -4.36
CA CYS A 26 -12.77 28.38 -5.07
C CYS A 26 -11.52 27.76 -4.44
N LEU A 27 -10.52 28.57 -4.08
CA LEU A 27 -9.29 28.10 -3.42
C LEU A 27 -9.57 27.54 -2.03
N LEU A 28 -10.47 28.14 -1.25
CA LEU A 28 -10.88 27.63 0.07
C LEU A 28 -11.63 26.29 -0.05
N VAL A 29 -12.56 26.16 -1.00
CA VAL A 29 -13.29 24.90 -1.24
C VAL A 29 -12.35 23.79 -1.71
N VAL A 30 -11.39 24.11 -2.59
CA VAL A 30 -10.37 23.17 -3.07
C VAL A 30 -9.44 22.74 -1.93
N SER A 31 -9.01 23.66 -1.05
CA SER A 31 -8.18 23.32 0.11
C SER A 31 -8.88 22.39 1.12
N LEU A 32 -10.21 22.50 1.25
CA LEU A 32 -11.02 21.61 2.08
C LEU A 32 -11.10 20.18 1.52
N GLN A 33 -11.00 20.02 0.19
CA GLN A 33 -11.07 18.71 -0.47
C GLN A 33 -9.78 17.88 -0.34
N TYR A 34 -8.64 18.50 -0.05
CA TYR A 34 -7.36 17.80 0.06
C TYR A 34 -7.08 17.19 1.45
N SER A 35 -7.89 17.49 2.47
CA SER A 35 -7.52 17.19 3.86
C SER A 35 -7.77 15.76 4.34
N CYS A 36 -8.37 14.85 3.55
CA CYS A 36 -8.51 13.47 4.01
C CYS A 36 -8.67 12.46 2.85
N ARG A 37 -7.55 11.94 2.34
CA ARG A 37 -7.53 10.58 1.79
C ARG A 37 -7.14 9.65 2.93
N ALA A 38 -8.12 8.97 3.51
CA ALA A 38 -7.83 7.81 4.34
C ALA A 38 -7.15 6.76 3.45
N VAL A 39 -5.89 6.43 3.73
CA VAL A 39 -5.23 5.28 3.14
C VAL A 39 -5.91 4.06 3.76
N ALA A 40 -6.66 3.30 2.95
CA ALA A 40 -7.19 2.03 3.39
C ALA A 40 -6.00 1.12 3.74
N VAL A 41 -5.93 0.69 4.99
CA VAL A 41 -4.91 -0.26 5.45
C VAL A 41 -5.29 -1.63 4.91
N ASP A 42 -4.40 -2.26 4.14
CA ASP A 42 -4.60 -3.66 3.73
C ASP A 42 -4.48 -4.56 4.97
N GLU A 43 -5.58 -5.16 5.40
CA GLU A 43 -5.65 -6.04 6.57
C GLU A 43 -4.66 -7.22 6.50
N ARG A 44 -4.38 -7.74 5.29
CA ARG A 44 -3.39 -8.82 5.11
C ARG A 44 -1.98 -8.32 5.31
N LEU A 45 -1.68 -7.11 4.83
CA LEU A 45 -0.38 -6.49 5.08
C LEU A 45 -0.21 -6.23 6.57
N GLN A 46 -1.23 -5.67 7.24
CA GLN A 46 -1.20 -5.46 8.68
C GLN A 46 -0.96 -6.78 9.43
N PHE A 47 -1.66 -7.84 9.06
CA PHE A 47 -1.46 -9.16 9.65
C PHE A 47 -0.04 -9.68 9.42
N PHE A 48 0.48 -9.56 8.20
CA PHE A 48 1.86 -9.96 7.89
C PHE A 48 2.87 -9.22 8.75
N GLU A 49 2.78 -7.89 8.83
CA GLU A 49 3.69 -7.05 9.60
C GLU A 49 3.61 -7.30 11.12
N GLN A 50 2.40 -7.57 11.63
CA GLN A 50 2.19 -7.74 13.07
C GLN A 50 2.38 -9.18 13.56
N LYS A 51 2.18 -10.19 12.70
CA LYS A 51 2.14 -11.60 13.10
C LYS A 51 3.20 -12.46 12.43
N ILE A 52 3.52 -12.21 11.15
CA ILE A 52 4.41 -13.07 10.37
C ILE A 52 5.86 -12.54 10.41
N ARG A 53 6.08 -11.27 10.05
CA ARG A 53 7.43 -10.68 10.01
C ARG A 53 8.19 -10.81 11.34
N PRO A 54 7.60 -10.60 12.52
CA PRO A 54 8.34 -10.74 13.79
C PRO A 54 8.91 -12.15 13.99
N VAL A 55 8.17 -13.19 13.60
CA VAL A 55 8.62 -14.58 13.68
C VAL A 55 9.78 -14.82 12.71
N LEU A 56 9.69 -14.32 11.48
CA LEU A 56 10.77 -14.43 10.49
C LEU A 56 12.05 -13.71 10.94
N VAL A 57 11.92 -12.52 11.52
CA VAL A 57 13.04 -11.76 12.08
C VAL A 57 13.72 -12.54 13.20
N GLN A 58 12.93 -13.10 14.11
CA GLN A 58 13.45 -13.79 15.29
C GLN A 58 14.12 -15.13 14.96
N HIS A 59 13.57 -15.90 14.01
CA HIS A 59 13.95 -17.30 13.82
C HIS A 59 14.61 -17.61 12.48
N CYS A 60 14.45 -16.75 11.46
CA CYS A 60 14.88 -17.07 10.10
C CYS A 60 15.92 -16.10 9.56
N TYR A 61 15.76 -14.79 9.80
CA TYR A 61 16.57 -13.76 9.17
C TYR A 61 18.03 -13.76 9.62
N GLY A 62 18.36 -14.30 10.80
CA GLY A 62 19.75 -14.44 11.23
C GLY A 62 20.65 -15.17 10.22
N CYS A 63 20.07 -16.09 9.43
CA CYS A 63 20.77 -16.85 8.39
C CYS A 63 20.21 -16.65 6.97
N HIS A 64 18.98 -16.17 6.81
CA HIS A 64 18.27 -16.09 5.52
C HIS A 64 17.77 -14.68 5.18
N SER A 65 18.60 -13.65 5.37
CA SER A 65 18.29 -12.25 5.04
C SER A 65 19.49 -11.51 4.45
N ALA A 66 19.31 -10.25 4.05
CA ALA A 66 20.43 -9.41 3.60
C ALA A 66 21.46 -9.18 4.71
N GLU A 67 20.98 -9.11 5.94
CA GLU A 67 21.74 -8.77 7.13
C GLU A 67 22.37 -10.00 7.80
N ALA A 68 22.14 -11.19 7.24
CA ALA A 68 22.76 -12.43 7.74
C ALA A 68 24.29 -12.39 7.58
N GLN A 69 25.00 -12.74 8.65
CA GLN A 69 26.47 -12.82 8.64
C GLN A 69 26.98 -13.94 7.71
N ASP A 70 26.20 -15.01 7.61
CA ASP A 70 26.41 -16.12 6.68
C ASP A 70 25.05 -16.48 6.04
N LEU A 71 24.98 -16.42 4.71
CA LEU A 71 23.73 -16.61 3.98
C LEU A 71 23.52 -18.09 3.65
N GLN A 72 22.84 -18.80 4.55
CA GLN A 72 22.69 -20.25 4.44
C GLN A 72 21.88 -20.66 3.20
N GLY A 73 22.44 -21.58 2.42
CA GLY A 73 21.84 -22.10 1.19
C GLY A 73 21.53 -21.03 0.14
N GLY A 74 22.19 -19.87 0.21
CA GLY A 74 21.94 -18.73 -0.68
C GLY A 74 20.50 -18.20 -0.63
N LEU A 75 19.73 -18.53 0.41
CA LEU A 75 18.29 -18.26 0.49
C LEU A 75 18.00 -16.93 1.19
N ARG A 76 17.19 -16.09 0.54
CA ARG A 76 16.71 -14.80 1.05
C ARG A 76 15.20 -14.84 1.30
N LEU A 77 14.77 -14.84 2.56
CA LEU A 77 13.35 -14.85 2.96
C LEU A 77 12.75 -13.45 3.14
N ASP A 78 13.60 -12.43 3.22
CA ASP A 78 13.26 -11.00 3.27
C ASP A 78 13.01 -10.38 1.88
N LEU A 79 13.42 -11.08 0.82
CA LEU A 79 13.29 -10.64 -0.57
C LEU A 79 12.35 -11.57 -1.35
N ARG A 80 11.35 -11.00 -2.03
CA ARG A 80 10.40 -11.75 -2.87
C ARG A 80 11.07 -12.72 -3.84
N ALA A 81 12.01 -12.20 -4.64
CA ALA A 81 12.73 -13.01 -5.62
C ALA A 81 13.54 -14.14 -4.96
N GLY A 82 14.04 -13.92 -3.73
CA GLY A 82 14.85 -14.89 -2.99
C GLY A 82 14.09 -16.17 -2.67
N TRP A 83 12.92 -16.06 -2.05
CA TRP A 83 12.09 -17.23 -1.73
C TRP A 83 11.35 -17.81 -2.95
N GLN A 84 11.20 -17.05 -4.03
CA GLN A 84 10.67 -17.58 -5.29
C GLN A 84 11.71 -18.46 -6.02
N GLN A 85 12.99 -18.08 -5.99
CA GLN A 85 14.07 -18.83 -6.64
C GLN A 85 14.58 -19.98 -5.76
N GLY A 86 14.56 -19.81 -4.44
CA GLY A 86 14.90 -20.87 -3.49
C GLY A 86 16.37 -21.00 -3.12
N GLY A 87 17.17 -19.99 -3.41
CA GLY A 87 18.63 -20.06 -3.22
C GLY A 87 19.23 -21.23 -4.00
N GLU A 88 20.13 -21.97 -3.37
CA GLU A 88 20.82 -23.12 -3.96
C GLU A 88 19.89 -24.30 -4.28
N SER A 89 18.73 -24.39 -3.63
CA SER A 89 17.77 -25.47 -3.88
C SER A 89 17.08 -25.37 -5.25
N GLY A 90 17.11 -24.18 -5.87
CA GLY A 90 16.52 -23.90 -7.18
C GLY A 90 15.00 -24.06 -7.27
N ARG A 91 14.30 -24.20 -6.14
CA ARG A 91 12.84 -24.43 -6.07
C ARG A 91 12.17 -23.40 -5.16
N PRO A 92 10.95 -22.93 -5.47
CA PRO A 92 10.25 -21.96 -4.62
C PRO A 92 10.10 -22.48 -3.18
N VAL A 93 10.46 -21.65 -2.22
CA VAL A 93 10.32 -21.94 -0.78
C VAL A 93 8.92 -21.64 -0.27
N ILE A 94 8.27 -20.65 -0.90
CA ILE A 94 6.89 -20.28 -0.65
C ILE A 94 6.13 -20.34 -1.98
N VAL A 95 5.07 -21.13 -2.01
CA VAL A 95 4.13 -21.24 -3.12
C VAL A 95 2.83 -20.53 -2.72
N PRO A 96 2.55 -19.32 -3.26
CA PRO A 96 1.36 -18.58 -2.89
C PRO A 96 0.08 -19.38 -3.18
N GLY A 97 -0.78 -19.52 -2.17
CA GLY A 97 -2.04 -20.26 -2.29
C GLY A 97 -1.93 -21.76 -2.02
N ASP A 98 -0.73 -22.32 -1.91
CA ASP A 98 -0.49 -23.73 -1.60
C ASP A 98 0.55 -23.90 -0.48
N PRO A 99 0.13 -23.86 0.79
CA PRO A 99 1.01 -24.07 1.92
C PRO A 99 1.66 -25.46 1.96
N ALA A 100 0.98 -26.49 1.43
CA ALA A 100 1.48 -27.86 1.43
C ALA A 100 2.63 -28.04 0.42
N ALA A 101 2.61 -27.30 -0.69
CA ALA A 101 3.71 -27.24 -1.64
C ALA A 101 4.87 -26.32 -1.21
N SER A 102 4.74 -25.61 -0.08
CA SER A 102 5.74 -24.64 0.39
C SER A 102 6.74 -25.29 1.36
N SER A 103 8.01 -25.38 0.96
CA SER A 103 9.05 -26.01 1.79
C SER A 103 9.33 -25.24 3.09
N LEU A 104 9.00 -23.95 3.17
CA LEU A 104 9.09 -23.18 4.41
C LEU A 104 8.30 -23.82 5.56
N LEU A 105 7.08 -24.32 5.25
CA LEU A 105 6.21 -24.89 6.27
C LEU A 105 6.73 -26.26 6.74
N LEU A 106 7.21 -27.08 5.81
CA LEU A 106 7.85 -28.37 6.10
C LEU A 106 9.07 -28.19 7.02
N ALA A 107 9.90 -27.17 6.76
CA ALA A 107 11.06 -26.85 7.58
C ALA A 107 10.68 -26.48 9.02
N MET A 108 9.53 -25.82 9.23
CA MET A 108 9.01 -25.50 10.57
C MET A 108 8.42 -26.73 11.27
N GLN A 109 7.81 -27.64 10.51
CA GLN A 109 7.19 -28.87 11.01
C GLN A 109 8.20 -29.98 11.31
N HIS A 110 9.49 -29.77 11.01
CA HIS A 110 10.56 -30.75 11.18
C HIS A 110 10.35 -32.04 10.36
N GLU A 111 9.57 -31.95 9.29
CA GLU A 111 9.42 -33.03 8.32
C GLU A 111 10.53 -32.85 7.27
N ARG A 112 11.65 -33.55 7.47
CA ARG A 112 12.77 -33.60 6.51
C ARG A 112 12.85 -34.95 5.82
#